data_AF-A0A7C6BVY1-F1
#
_entry.id   AF-A0A7C6BVY1-F1
#
_cell.length_a   1.000
_cell.length_b   1.000
_cell.length_c   1.000
_cell.angle_alpha   90.00
_cell.angle_beta   90.00
_cell.angle_gamma   90.00
#
_symmetry.space_group_name_H-M   'P 1'
#
loop_
_entity.id
_entity.type
_entity.pdbx_description
1 polymer ?
#
loop_
_entity_poly.entity_id
_entity_poly.type
_entity_poly.pdbx_seq_one_letter_code
_entity_poly.pdbx_strand_id
1 'polypeptide(L)'
;MIPMDEKGQLSVEVILFVAIILFIVLGVGVFVNEQSVKNSIATAVRFGAENGTTEMGISNPGTLPVKVNGIQMDGTKKVTIHLSREVNPSEKNTILKSVQRSLSSQGYSGITVSIS
;
A
#
# COMPACT_ATOMS: atom_id res chain seq x y z
N MET A 1 -31.29 7.97 -56.81
CA MET A 1 -30.86 6.84 -55.97
C MET A 1 -29.63 7.34 -55.22
N ILE A 2 -29.76 7.62 -53.93
CA ILE A 2 -28.66 8.18 -53.13
C ILE A 2 -27.79 6.99 -52.72
N PRO A 3 -26.51 6.92 -53.12
CA PRO A 3 -25.65 5.83 -52.70
C PRO A 3 -25.43 5.95 -51.18
N MET A 4 -25.87 4.94 -50.42
CA MET A 4 -25.46 4.80 -49.02
C MET A 4 -23.98 4.44 -49.02
N ASP A 5 -23.16 5.34 -48.47
CA ASP A 5 -21.72 5.19 -48.32
C ASP A 5 -21.43 4.06 -47.32
N GLU A 6 -20.84 2.95 -47.79
CA GLU A 6 -20.40 1.79 -47.00
C GLU A 6 -19.16 2.11 -46.14
N LYS A 7 -19.13 3.29 -45.53
CA LYS A 7 -18.04 3.72 -44.66
C LYS A 7 -18.59 4.24 -43.33
N GLY A 8 -18.73 3.31 -42.38
CA GLY A 8 -18.65 3.65 -40.96
C GLY A 8 -19.97 3.85 -40.21
N GLN A 9 -21.04 3.11 -40.53
CA GLN A 9 -22.18 3.04 -39.62
C GLN A 9 -21.90 2.03 -38.50
N LEU A 10 -21.15 2.46 -37.47
CA LEU A 10 -21.12 1.75 -36.18
C LEU A 10 -22.57 1.66 -35.68
N SER A 11 -23.10 0.44 -35.57
CA SER A 11 -24.45 0.25 -35.05
C SER A 11 -24.50 0.70 -33.58
N VAL A 12 -25.63 1.26 -33.17
CA VAL A 12 -25.82 1.80 -31.81
C VAL A 12 -25.56 0.72 -30.76
N GLU A 13 -25.88 -0.53 -31.07
CA GLU A 13 -25.64 -1.70 -30.24
C GLU A 13 -24.14 -1.94 -30.01
N VAL A 14 -23.29 -1.77 -31.03
CA VAL A 14 -21.83 -1.93 -30.89
C VAL A 14 -21.24 -0.84 -30.00
N ILE A 15 -21.67 0.41 -30.18
CA ILE A 15 -21.24 1.54 -29.35
C ILE A 15 -21.66 1.32 -27.88
N LEU A 16 -22.90 0.88 -27.66
CA LEU A 16 -23.42 0.61 -26.33
C LEU A 16 -22.65 -0.54 -25.64
N PHE A 17 -22.34 -1.61 -26.37
CA PHE A 17 -21.59 -2.74 -25.84
C PHE A 17 -20.16 -2.34 -25.45
N VAL A 18 -19.47 -1.58 -26.30
CA VAL A 18 -18.13 -1.04 -26.00
C VAL A 18 -18.16 -0.09 -24.80
N ALA A 19 -19.20 0.75 -24.69
CA ALA A 19 -19.35 1.68 -23.57
C ALA A 19 -19.51 0.95 -22.22
N ILE A 20 -20.30 -0.13 -22.17
CA ILE A 20 -20.47 -0.95 -20.96
C ILE A 20 -19.15 -1.63 -20.57
N ILE A 21 -18.43 -2.20 -21.54
CA ILE A 21 -17.12 -2.82 -21.28
C ILE A 21 -16.14 -1.79 -20.72
N LEU A 22 -16.04 -0.62 -21.33
CA LEU A 22 -15.16 0.46 -20.84
C LEU A 22 -15.52 0.88 -19.42
N PHE A 23 -16.81 0.99 -19.10
CA PHE A 23 -17.25 1.36 -17.76
C PHE A 23 -16.82 0.33 -16.72
N ILE A 24 -16.96 -0.96 -17.03
CA ILE A 24 -16.51 -2.06 -16.16
C ILE A 24 -14.99 -2.03 -15.99
N VAL A 25 -14.23 -1.89 -17.09
CA VAL A 25 -12.76 -1.87 -17.07
C VAL A 25 -12.23 -0.69 -16.24
N LEU A 26 -12.81 0.49 -16.41
CA LEU A 26 -12.43 1.68 -15.63
C LEU A 26 -12.77 1.50 -14.14
N GLY A 27 -13.95 0.96 -13.82
CA GLY A 27 -14.36 0.69 -12.44
C GLY A 27 -13.40 -0.28 -11.73
N VAL A 28 -13.04 -1.38 -12.39
CA VAL A 28 -12.08 -2.37 -11.85
C VAL A 28 -10.68 -1.75 -11.72
N GLY A 29 -10.24 -0.96 -12.70
CA GLY A 29 -8.92 -0.33 -12.69
C GLY A 29 -8.70 0.60 -11.49
N VAL A 30 -9.72 1.39 -11.12
CA VAL A 30 -9.64 2.28 -9.94
C VAL A 30 -9.53 1.46 -8.65
N PHE A 31 -10.33 0.40 -8.50
CA PHE A 31 -10.32 -0.43 -7.30
C PHE A 31 -8.99 -1.18 -7.10
N VAL A 32 -8.44 -1.75 -8.18
CA VAL A 32 -7.16 -2.48 -8.13
C VAL A 32 -6.00 -1.56 -7.76
N ASN A 33 -6.03 -0.30 -8.21
CA ASN A 33 -4.99 0.66 -7.88
C ASN A 33 -4.92 0.94 -6.37
N GLU A 34 -6.06 1.17 -5.71
CA GLU A 34 -6.08 1.42 -4.27
C GLU A 34 -5.57 0.24 -3.44
N GLN A 35 -5.98 -0.98 -3.81
CA GLN A 35 -5.53 -2.19 -3.11
C GLN A 35 -4.03 -2.45 -3.33
N SER A 36 -3.53 -2.17 -4.53
CA SER A 36 -2.11 -2.27 -4.85
C SER A 36 -1.28 -1.30 -3.99
N VAL A 37 -1.71 -0.03 -3.89
CA VAL A 37 -1.04 0.98 -3.05
C VAL A 37 -1.02 0.56 -1.59
N LYS A 38 -2.15 0.07 -1.05
CA LYS A 38 -2.21 -0.44 0.34
C LYS A 38 -1.23 -1.58 0.57
N ASN A 39 -1.18 -2.56 -0.34
CA ASN A 39 -0.28 -3.71 -0.19
C ASN A 39 1.20 -3.31 -0.24
N SER A 40 1.56 -2.39 -1.16
CA SER A 40 2.92 -1.86 -1.25
C SER A 40 3.34 -1.14 0.02
N ILE A 41 2.48 -0.26 0.56
CA ILE A 41 2.73 0.44 1.83
C ILE A 41 2.83 -0.56 2.99
N ALA A 42 1.92 -1.52 3.11
CA ALA A 42 1.97 -2.53 4.16
C ALA A 42 3.28 -3.32 4.13
N THR A 43 3.73 -3.72 2.94
CA THR A 43 4.99 -4.44 2.73
C THR A 43 6.19 -3.56 3.11
N ALA A 44 6.19 -2.30 2.69
CA ALA A 44 7.23 -1.33 3.03
C ALA A 44 7.36 -1.12 4.54
N VAL A 45 6.22 -0.96 5.22
CA VAL A 45 6.16 -0.80 6.66
C VAL A 45 6.62 -2.08 7.36
N ARG A 46 6.22 -3.26 6.87
CA ARG A 46 6.64 -4.54 7.43
C ARG A 46 8.13 -4.71 7.37
N PHE A 47 8.70 -4.50 6.20
CA PHE A 47 10.12 -4.63 5.98
C PHE A 47 10.90 -3.64 6.85
N GLY A 48 10.48 -2.37 6.88
CA GLY A 48 11.10 -1.36 7.74
C GLY A 48 10.98 -1.67 9.23
N ALA A 49 9.84 -2.21 9.67
CA ALA A 49 9.61 -2.56 11.06
C ALA A 49 10.45 -3.78 11.48
N GLU A 50 10.47 -4.85 10.66
CA GLU A 50 11.26 -6.06 10.92
C GLU A 50 12.76 -5.74 10.94
N ASN A 51 13.24 -4.91 10.00
CA ASN A 51 14.62 -4.42 10.01
C ASN A 51 14.92 -3.56 11.23
N GLY A 52 14.00 -2.68 11.63
CA GLY A 52 14.16 -1.84 12.81
C GLY A 52 14.22 -2.66 14.11
N THR A 53 13.38 -3.69 14.23
CA THR A 53 13.42 -4.61 15.37
C THR A 53 14.70 -5.45 15.39
N THR A 54 15.24 -5.78 14.21
CA THR A 54 16.51 -6.52 14.07
C THR A 54 17.70 -5.63 14.43
N GLU A 55 17.75 -4.40 13.91
CA GLU A 55 18.78 -3.39 14.23
C GLU A 55 18.84 -3.13 15.74
N MET A 56 17.66 -3.06 16.38
CA MET A 56 17.55 -2.94 17.83
C MET A 56 18.08 -4.17 18.57
N GLY A 57 17.74 -5.39 18.13
CA GLY A 57 18.24 -6.63 18.74
C GLY A 57 19.76 -6.78 18.64
N ILE A 58 20.36 -6.28 17.55
CA ILE A 58 21.82 -6.23 17.37
C ILE A 58 22.44 -5.16 18.27
N SER A 59 21.84 -3.96 18.32
CA SER A 59 22.38 -2.85 19.11
C SER A 59 22.22 -3.03 20.62
N ASN A 60 21.27 -3.86 21.08
CA ASN A 60 21.03 -4.11 22.49
C ASN A 60 20.81 -5.61 22.78
N PRO A 61 21.88 -6.44 22.74
CA PRO A 61 21.80 -7.90 22.78
C PRO A 61 21.29 -8.49 24.10
N GLY A 62 20.96 -7.66 25.10
CA GLY A 62 20.37 -8.08 26.38
C GLY A 62 18.84 -7.93 26.46
N THR A 63 18.17 -7.37 25.45
CA THR A 63 16.72 -7.19 25.46
C THR A 63 15.98 -8.34 24.78
N LEU A 64 14.77 -8.62 25.26
CA LEU A 64 13.92 -9.63 24.63
C LEU A 64 13.62 -9.21 23.18
N PRO A 65 13.74 -10.14 22.21
CA PRO A 65 13.54 -9.83 20.81
C PRO A 65 12.09 -9.38 20.57
N VAL A 66 11.94 -8.32 19.76
CA VAL A 66 10.64 -7.80 19.35
C VAL A 66 10.34 -8.32 17.95
N LYS A 67 9.14 -8.84 17.76
CA LYS A 67 8.64 -9.30 16.46
C LYS A 67 7.49 -8.43 16.01
N VAL A 68 7.34 -8.28 14.70
CA VAL A 68 6.18 -7.62 14.09
C VAL A 68 5.08 -8.66 13.95
N ASN A 69 4.04 -8.56 14.79
CA ASN A 69 2.91 -9.49 14.78
C ASN A 69 1.93 -9.17 13.65
N GLY A 70 1.76 -7.89 13.33
CA GLY A 70 0.82 -7.47 12.30
C GLY A 70 0.94 -6.00 11.94
N ILE A 71 0.30 -5.66 10.83
CA ILE A 71 0.19 -4.28 10.35
C ILE A 71 -1.25 -4.04 9.98
N GLN A 72 -1.83 -3.03 10.60
CA GLN A 72 -3.16 -2.56 10.30
C GLN A 72 -3.06 -1.23 9.57
N MET A 73 -3.82 -1.07 8.49
CA MET A 73 -3.90 0.17 7.75
C MET A 73 -5.30 0.75 7.87
N ASP A 74 -5.37 2.05 8.17
CA ASP A 74 -6.59 2.86 8.06
C ASP A 74 -6.45 3.75 6.82
N GLY A 75 -7.05 3.31 5.72
CA GLY A 75 -6.90 3.92 4.40
C GLY A 75 -5.50 3.69 3.80
N THR A 76 -4.92 4.73 3.17
CA THR A 76 -3.58 4.70 2.56
C THR A 76 -2.55 5.55 3.31
N LYS A 77 -2.95 6.26 4.36
CA LYS A 77 -2.11 7.27 5.04
C LYS A 77 -1.82 6.97 6.50
N LYS A 78 -2.58 6.08 7.14
CA LYS A 78 -2.37 5.72 8.55
C LYS A 78 -2.05 4.24 8.66
N VAL A 79 -0.95 3.93 9.33
CA VAL A 79 -0.48 2.57 9.53
C VAL A 79 -0.18 2.34 11.01
N THR A 80 -0.72 1.27 11.56
CA THR A 80 -0.46 0.81 12.92
C THR A 80 0.32 -0.49 12.85
N ILE A 81 1.49 -0.52 13.48
CA ILE A 81 2.34 -1.70 13.60
C ILE A 81 2.05 -2.32 14.96
N HIS A 82 1.72 -3.61 14.98
CA HIS A 82 1.53 -4.38 16.19
C HIS A 82 2.79 -5.18 16.49
N LEU A 83 3.39 -4.93 17.64
CA LEU A 83 4.61 -5.60 18.08
C LEU A 83 4.30 -6.72 19.07
N SER A 84 5.25 -7.65 19.22
CA SER A 84 5.13 -8.79 20.15
C SER A 84 5.24 -8.41 21.62
N ARG A 85 5.76 -7.22 21.92
CA ARG A 85 5.83 -6.63 23.25
C ARG A 85 5.79 -5.11 23.14
N GLU A 86 5.45 -4.46 24.24
CA GLU A 86 5.64 -3.02 24.35
C GLU A 86 7.14 -2.67 24.24
N VAL A 87 7.39 -1.52 23.60
CA VAL A 87 8.73 -1.01 23.33
C VAL A 87 8.89 0.35 23.99
N ASN A 88 10.07 0.59 24.53
CA ASN A 88 10.39 1.87 25.15
C ASN A 88 10.45 3.00 24.10
N PRO A 89 10.33 4.28 24.47
CA PRO A 89 10.32 5.39 23.51
C PRO A 89 11.54 5.43 22.57
N SER A 90 12.72 5.03 23.07
CA SER A 90 13.94 4.94 22.27
C SER A 90 13.86 3.81 21.23
N GLU A 91 13.43 2.62 21.65
CA GLU A 91 13.19 1.46 20.76
C GLU A 91 12.13 1.80 19.70
N LYS A 92 11.05 2.47 20.11
CA LYS A 92 9.99 2.96 19.22
C LYS A 92 10.55 3.91 18.16
N ASN A 93 11.44 4.83 18.54
CA ASN A 93 12.06 5.77 17.61
C ASN A 93 12.96 5.07 16.57
N THR A 94 13.73 4.06 16.99
CA THR A 94 14.56 3.26 16.08
C THR A 94 13.71 2.55 15.03
N ILE A 95 12.63 1.90 15.47
CA ILE A 95 11.69 1.21 14.58
C ILE A 95 11.02 2.21 13.64
N LEU A 96 10.53 3.35 14.14
CA LEU A 96 9.89 4.38 13.31
C LEU A 96 10.85 4.96 12.27
N LYS A 97 12.11 5.22 12.62
CA LYS A 97 13.12 5.70 11.67
C LYS A 97 13.41 4.68 10.58
N SER A 98 13.49 3.39 10.94
CA SER A 98 13.67 2.31 9.97
C SER A 98 12.47 2.19 9.02
N VAL A 99 11.25 2.26 9.56
CA VAL A 99 10.02 2.29 8.77
C VAL A 99 9.98 3.50 7.83
N GLN A 100 10.30 4.68 8.33
CA GLN A 100 10.33 5.90 7.52
C GLN A 100 11.38 5.81 6.39
N ARG A 101 12.56 5.23 6.66
CA ARG A 101 13.57 4.96 5.62
C ARG A 101 13.02 4.02 4.54
N SER A 102 12.32 2.95 4.93
CA SER A 102 11.72 1.97 4.02
C SER A 102 10.56 2.54 3.21
N LEU A 103 9.76 3.44 3.80
CA LEU A 103 8.68 4.13 3.09
C LEU A 103 9.25 5.13 2.06
N SER A 104 10.23 5.94 2.48
CA SER A 104 10.88 6.91 1.61
C SER A 104 11.61 6.25 0.44
N SER A 105 12.23 5.08 0.64
CA SER A 105 12.90 4.34 -0.45
C SER A 105 11.92 3.81 -1.50
N GLN A 106 10.65 3.60 -1.13
CA GLN A 106 9.58 3.22 -2.06
C GLN A 106 8.82 4.43 -2.63
N GLY A 107 9.28 5.66 -2.36
CA GLY A 107 8.67 6.89 -2.86
C GLY A 107 7.44 7.35 -2.08
N TYR A 108 7.12 6.71 -0.94
CA TYR A 108 5.99 7.11 -0.12
C TYR A 108 6.40 8.16 0.92
N SER A 109 5.72 9.29 0.93
CA SER A 109 5.90 10.38 1.91
C SER A 109 4.57 10.76 2.56
N GLY A 110 4.62 11.28 3.79
CA GLY A 110 3.43 11.75 4.51
C GLY A 110 2.52 10.65 5.07
N ILE A 111 3.04 9.43 5.27
CA ILE A 111 2.33 8.33 5.94
C ILE A 111 2.57 8.43 7.44
N THR A 112 1.50 8.47 8.21
CA THR A 112 1.55 8.47 9.67
C THR A 112 1.65 7.03 10.16
N VAL A 113 2.76 6.72 10.83
CA VAL A 113 3.02 5.39 11.40
C VAL A 113 2.90 5.44 12.91
N SER A 114 2.08 4.56 13.46
CA SER A 114 1.92 4.35 14.90
C SER A 114 2.37 2.94 15.27
N ILE A 115 2.85 2.78 16.49
CA ILE A 115 3.25 1.49 17.06
C ILE A 115 2.35 1.22 18.27
N SER A 116 1.72 0.05 18.25
CA SER A 116 0.84 -0.50 19.27
C SER A 116 1.34 -1.86 19.76
#